data_AF-U6DC72-F1
#
_entry.id   AF-U6DC72-F1
#
_cell.length_a   1.000
_cell.length_b   1.000
_cell.length_c   1.000
_cell.angle_alpha   90.00
_cell.angle_beta   90.00
_cell.angle_gamma   90.00
#
_symmetry.space_group_name_H-M   'P 1'
#
loop_
_entity.id
_entity.type
_entity.pdbx_description
1 polymer ?
#
loop_
_entity_poly.entity_id
_entity_poly.type
_entity_poly.pdbx_seq_one_letter_code
_entity_poly.pdbx_strand_id
1 'polypeptide(L)'
;QELQAQISRHEELAQKIKGYQEQIASLNSKCKMLTMKAKHATMLLTVTEVEGLAEGTEDLDRELLPATSAHPSVVMMTAGRCHTLLSPVTEESGEEGTSSEISSPPACRSPSPVANTDASVNQDIAYYQALSPERLQTDAARIHPSSLPPQEFYEPGLEPSATAKLDDLQRSWETLKNVISEKQRSLYEALERQQKYQDSLQSISTKMEAIEMKLSESLEPGRSPESQMAEHQALMDEILMLQDEISALQSSLAEELVSESPESDPAERLALQSTLTVLAERMSTIKMKASGKRQLLEEKLSEQLEEQRQEQALQRYRCEADELDHWLLSTKATLDTALGTATEPMDMETQLVDCQNMLVEIEQKVVALSELSVHNENLLLEGKAHTKEEAEQLAVKLRTLKGSLLELQRALHNKQLNIQ
;
A
#
# COMPACT_ATOMS: atom_id res chain seq x y z
N GLN A 1 12.07 17.05 -71.20
CA GLN A 1 12.71 15.83 -70.64
C GLN A 1 12.82 15.91 -69.13
N GLU A 2 13.25 17.04 -68.55
CA GLU A 2 13.42 17.20 -67.09
C GLU A 2 12.12 17.12 -66.26
N LEU A 3 11.04 17.75 -66.73
CA LEU A 3 9.69 17.63 -66.13
C LEU A 3 9.19 16.17 -66.08
N GLN A 4 9.46 15.38 -67.13
CA GLN A 4 9.05 13.98 -67.19
C GLN A 4 9.78 13.13 -66.14
N ALA A 5 11.08 13.38 -65.94
CA ALA A 5 11.88 12.71 -64.92
C ALA A 5 11.42 13.07 -63.50
N GLN A 6 11.02 14.32 -63.28
CA GLN A 6 10.49 14.77 -61.99
C GLN A 6 9.13 14.14 -61.68
N ILE A 7 8.23 14.03 -62.67
CA ILE A 7 6.94 13.33 -62.54
C ILE A 7 7.16 11.87 -62.15
N SER A 8 8.03 11.14 -62.86
CA SER A 8 8.32 9.73 -62.53
C SER A 8 8.91 9.56 -61.11
N ARG A 9 9.73 10.50 -60.65
CA ARG A 9 10.28 10.48 -59.28
C ARG A 9 9.20 10.72 -58.21
N HIS A 10 8.25 11.60 -58.49
CA HIS A 10 7.10 11.82 -57.59
C HIS A 10 6.15 10.62 -57.57
N GLU A 11 5.94 9.95 -58.70
CA GLU A 11 5.16 8.70 -58.77
C GLU A 11 5.81 7.57 -57.94
N GLU A 12 7.13 7.42 -58.02
CA GLU A 12 7.88 6.44 -57.22
C GLU A 12 7.78 6.75 -55.72
N LEU A 13 7.88 8.03 -55.34
CA LEU A 13 7.73 8.45 -53.94
C LEU A 13 6.31 8.18 -53.43
N ALA A 14 5.28 8.46 -54.24
CA ALA A 14 3.89 8.20 -53.89
C ALA A 14 3.62 6.70 -53.68
N GLN A 15 4.22 5.83 -54.51
CA GLN A 15 4.15 4.38 -54.32
C GLN A 15 4.82 3.93 -53.02
N LYS A 16 5.99 4.48 -52.68
CA LYS A 16 6.67 4.19 -51.39
C LYS A 16 5.83 4.64 -50.20
N ILE A 17 5.24 5.83 -50.24
CA ILE A 17 4.35 6.34 -49.19
C ILE A 17 3.16 5.40 -49.00
N LYS A 18 2.53 4.96 -50.10
CA LYS A 18 1.43 3.99 -50.03
C LYS A 18 1.86 2.66 -49.42
N GLY A 19 3.03 2.14 -49.79
CA GLY A 19 3.60 0.93 -49.20
C GLY A 19 3.85 1.07 -47.69
N TYR A 20 4.36 2.21 -47.23
CA TYR A 20 4.53 2.48 -45.80
C TYR A 20 3.19 2.59 -45.07
N GLN A 21 2.18 3.22 -45.66
CA GLN A 21 0.83 3.27 -45.08
C GLN A 21 0.23 1.87 -44.89
N GLU A 22 0.40 0.97 -45.86
CA GLU A 22 -0.04 -0.42 -45.76
C GLU A 22 0.72 -1.21 -44.68
N GLN A 23 2.03 -0.97 -44.54
CA GLN A 23 2.84 -1.57 -43.47
C GLN A 23 2.39 -1.09 -42.08
N ILE A 24 2.12 0.21 -41.92
CA ILE A 24 1.61 0.80 -40.67
C ILE A 24 0.23 0.21 -40.33
N ALA A 25 -0.66 0.08 -41.31
CA ALA A 25 -1.98 -0.54 -41.12
C ALA A 25 -1.87 -2.01 -40.69
N SER A 26 -0.98 -2.77 -41.32
CA SER A 26 -0.68 -4.17 -40.96
C SER A 26 -0.12 -4.29 -39.54
N LEU A 27 0.82 -3.42 -39.16
CA LEU A 27 1.40 -3.41 -37.82
C LEU A 27 0.36 -3.04 -36.76
N ASN A 28 -0.48 -2.03 -37.02
CA ASN A 28 -1.58 -1.67 -36.13
C ASN A 28 -2.58 -2.82 -35.92
N SER A 29 -2.89 -3.57 -36.98
CA SER A 29 -3.72 -4.77 -36.88
C SER A 29 -3.07 -5.84 -35.98
N LYS A 30 -1.76 -6.08 -36.14
CA LYS A 30 -1.00 -7.00 -35.28
C LYS A 30 -0.95 -6.54 -33.82
N CYS A 31 -0.75 -5.25 -33.56
CA CYS A 31 -0.79 -4.70 -32.20
C CYS A 31 -2.16 -4.92 -31.55
N LYS A 32 -3.26 -4.63 -32.26
CA LYS A 32 -4.63 -4.90 -31.76
C LYS A 32 -4.83 -6.38 -31.43
N MET A 33 -4.34 -7.28 -32.26
CA MET A 33 -4.40 -8.73 -32.01
C MET A 33 -3.61 -9.12 -30.76
N LEU A 34 -2.39 -8.60 -30.60
CA LEU A 34 -1.56 -8.86 -29.41
C LEU A 34 -2.23 -8.32 -28.14
N THR A 35 -2.82 -7.13 -28.18
CA THR A 35 -3.60 -6.59 -27.06
C THR A 35 -4.78 -7.49 -26.70
N MET A 36 -5.52 -8.00 -27.69
CA MET A 36 -6.61 -8.95 -27.44
C MET A 36 -6.11 -10.26 -26.83
N LYS A 37 -4.99 -10.79 -27.32
CA LYS A 37 -4.36 -12.00 -26.75
C LYS A 37 -3.87 -11.77 -25.32
N ALA A 38 -3.28 -10.61 -25.03
CA ALA A 38 -2.87 -10.24 -23.68
C ALA A 38 -4.08 -10.15 -22.75
N LYS A 39 -5.17 -9.46 -23.16
CA LYS A 39 -6.43 -9.42 -22.41
C LYS A 39 -7.00 -10.81 -22.13
N HIS A 40 -6.99 -11.69 -23.13
CA HIS A 40 -7.44 -13.07 -22.95
C HIS A 40 -6.54 -13.86 -21.99
N ALA A 41 -5.22 -13.70 -22.07
CA ALA A 41 -4.28 -14.32 -21.13
C ALA A 41 -4.48 -13.79 -19.70
N THR A 42 -4.64 -12.48 -19.53
CA THR A 42 -4.99 -11.87 -18.23
C THR A 42 -6.30 -12.44 -17.70
N MET A 43 -7.34 -12.56 -18.52
CA MET A 43 -8.62 -13.16 -18.13
C MET A 43 -8.46 -14.62 -17.65
N LEU A 44 -7.65 -15.43 -18.34
CA LEU A 44 -7.35 -16.80 -17.91
C LEU A 44 -6.57 -16.84 -16.58
N LEU A 45 -5.68 -15.88 -16.35
CA LEU A 45 -4.92 -15.76 -15.10
C LEU A 45 -5.77 -15.23 -13.93
N THR A 46 -6.79 -14.43 -14.19
CA THR A 46 -7.69 -13.90 -13.14
C THR A 46 -8.78 -14.88 -12.67
N VAL A 47 -8.83 -16.11 -13.19
CA VAL A 47 -9.81 -17.14 -12.77
C VAL A 47 -9.28 -18.04 -11.63
N THR A 48 -8.14 -17.71 -11.03
CA THR A 48 -7.69 -18.38 -9.80
C THR A 48 -8.24 -17.68 -8.56
N GLU A 49 -9.11 -18.41 -7.84
CA GLU A 49 -9.47 -18.27 -6.42
C GLU A 49 -10.47 -17.16 -6.02
N VAL A 50 -11.75 -17.54 -6.00
CA VAL A 50 -12.62 -17.25 -4.85
C VAL A 50 -13.13 -18.61 -4.34
N GLU A 51 -12.53 -19.04 -3.23
CA GLU A 51 -12.98 -20.14 -2.39
C GLU A 51 -14.37 -19.85 -1.78
N GLY A 52 -15.10 -20.94 -1.55
CA GLY A 52 -16.46 -20.92 -1.04
C GLY A 52 -16.57 -20.46 0.42
N LEU A 53 -17.65 -19.72 0.67
CA LEU A 53 -18.33 -19.68 1.97
C LEU A 53 -19.77 -19.22 1.73
N ALA A 54 -20.71 -20.16 1.73
CA ALA A 54 -22.13 -19.90 1.97
C ALA A 54 -22.84 -21.22 2.33
N GLU A 55 -22.86 -21.52 3.63
CA GLU A 55 -23.95 -22.30 4.22
C GLU A 55 -25.25 -21.50 4.08
N GLY A 56 -26.32 -22.19 3.70
CA GLY A 56 -27.64 -21.61 3.53
C GLY A 56 -28.62 -22.65 2.98
N THR A 57 -28.99 -23.60 3.83
CA THR A 57 -30.18 -24.45 3.72
C THR A 57 -31.41 -23.65 3.27
N GLU A 58 -32.09 -24.09 2.21
CA GLU A 58 -33.55 -24.16 2.14
C GLU A 58 -33.98 -24.96 0.88
N ASP A 59 -34.69 -26.05 1.11
CA ASP A 59 -35.43 -26.84 0.12
C ASP A 59 -36.52 -25.98 -0.54
N LEU A 60 -36.69 -26.10 -1.86
CA LEU A 60 -38.01 -26.26 -2.50
C LEU A 60 -37.88 -26.62 -3.98
N ASP A 61 -38.43 -27.79 -4.26
CA ASP A 61 -38.51 -28.53 -5.51
C ASP A 61 -39.66 -28.01 -6.40
N ARG A 62 -39.40 -27.72 -7.69
CA ARG A 62 -40.43 -27.76 -8.77
C ARG A 62 -39.81 -27.81 -10.19
N GLU A 63 -39.59 -29.04 -10.59
CA GLU A 63 -39.59 -29.69 -11.92
C GLU A 63 -40.26 -28.99 -13.16
N LEU A 64 -39.54 -29.00 -14.31
CA LEU A 64 -39.91 -29.50 -15.67
C LEU A 64 -39.49 -28.64 -16.93
N LEU A 65 -38.24 -28.83 -17.41
CA LEU A 65 -37.73 -29.24 -18.77
C LEU A 65 -38.21 -28.57 -20.12
N PRO A 66 -37.53 -28.74 -21.30
CA PRO A 66 -36.14 -29.18 -21.63
C PRO A 66 -35.40 -28.44 -22.82
N ALA A 67 -34.06 -28.65 -22.85
CA ALA A 67 -33.11 -28.85 -23.98
C ALA A 67 -32.69 -27.70 -24.95
N THR A 68 -31.38 -27.40 -25.02
CA THR A 68 -30.42 -27.94 -26.04
C THR A 68 -28.95 -27.55 -25.76
N SER A 69 -28.07 -28.56 -25.73
CA SER A 69 -26.64 -28.66 -26.17
C SER A 69 -25.62 -27.53 -25.86
N ALA A 70 -24.38 -27.75 -25.45
CA ALA A 70 -23.46 -28.88 -25.64
C ALA A 70 -22.31 -28.84 -24.60
N HIS A 71 -21.84 -30.01 -24.19
CA HIS A 71 -20.68 -30.21 -23.33
C HIS A 71 -19.35 -29.89 -24.03
N PRO A 72 -18.27 -29.64 -23.26
CA PRO A 72 -17.05 -30.42 -23.49
C PRO A 72 -16.52 -31.06 -22.21
N SER A 73 -16.47 -32.39 -22.26
CA SER A 73 -15.56 -33.34 -21.61
C SER A 73 -14.44 -32.76 -20.72
N VAL A 74 -14.55 -33.00 -19.41
CA VAL A 74 -13.44 -32.92 -18.45
C VAL A 74 -12.64 -34.22 -18.55
N VAL A 75 -11.41 -34.13 -19.06
CA VAL A 75 -10.39 -35.19 -18.88
C VAL A 75 -9.68 -34.90 -17.58
N MET A 76 -9.86 -35.79 -16.59
CA MET A 76 -9.01 -35.82 -15.41
C MET A 76 -7.59 -36.22 -15.84
N MET A 77 -6.63 -35.33 -15.61
CA MET A 77 -5.22 -35.70 -15.60
C MET A 77 -4.67 -35.51 -14.19
N THR A 78 -4.36 -36.64 -13.57
CA THR A 78 -3.60 -36.78 -12.34
C THR A 78 -2.12 -36.64 -12.66
N ALA A 79 -1.44 -35.67 -12.04
CA ALA A 79 0.01 -35.56 -11.76
C ALA A 79 0.35 -34.07 -11.66
N GLY A 80 1.20 -33.57 -10.78
CA GLY A 80 2.10 -34.21 -9.84
C GLY A 80 2.63 -33.12 -8.91
N ARG A 81 2.85 -33.53 -7.68
CA ARG A 81 3.38 -32.76 -6.56
C ARG A 81 4.86 -32.47 -6.81
N CYS A 82 5.23 -31.21 -7.02
CA CYS A 82 6.62 -30.77 -6.90
C CYS A 82 6.67 -29.46 -6.10
N HIS A 83 6.95 -29.58 -4.81
CA HIS A 83 7.61 -28.52 -4.04
C HIS A 83 9.09 -28.55 -4.38
N THR A 84 9.69 -27.43 -4.77
CA THR A 84 11.11 -27.18 -4.48
C THR A 84 11.38 -25.68 -4.37
N LEU A 85 11.60 -25.24 -3.13
CA LEU A 85 12.39 -24.06 -2.79
C LEU A 85 13.89 -24.42 -2.87
N LEU A 86 14.73 -23.42 -3.21
CA LEU A 86 16.13 -23.18 -2.81
C LEU A 86 17.12 -22.92 -3.97
N SER A 87 17.54 -21.65 -4.05
CA SER A 87 18.89 -21.03 -4.17
C SER A 87 20.09 -21.67 -4.91
N PRO A 88 21.05 -20.84 -5.39
CA PRO A 88 22.01 -21.19 -6.45
C PRO A 88 23.37 -21.67 -5.93
N VAL A 89 24.11 -22.46 -6.74
CA VAL A 89 25.53 -22.76 -6.54
C VAL A 89 26.29 -22.75 -7.88
N THR A 90 27.53 -22.28 -7.77
CA THR A 90 28.63 -21.96 -8.70
C THR A 90 29.35 -23.14 -9.36
N GLU A 91 30.03 -22.86 -10.51
CA GLU A 91 31.26 -23.45 -11.13
C GLU A 91 31.40 -25.00 -11.19
N GLU A 92 31.92 -25.70 -12.22
CA GLU A 92 33.01 -25.48 -13.19
C GLU A 92 33.01 -26.64 -14.24
N SER A 93 33.60 -26.40 -15.41
CA SER A 93 34.48 -27.32 -16.20
C SER A 93 33.96 -28.29 -17.30
N GLY A 94 34.58 -28.18 -18.50
CA GLY A 94 34.90 -29.25 -19.48
C GLY A 94 34.14 -29.29 -20.82
N GLU A 95 34.61 -28.61 -21.89
CA GLU A 95 35.26 -29.14 -23.14
C GLU A 95 34.41 -30.13 -24.00
N GLU A 96 34.31 -30.15 -25.34
CA GLU A 96 35.02 -29.56 -26.50
C GLU A 96 34.21 -29.82 -27.82
N GLY A 97 34.34 -28.96 -28.85
CA GLY A 97 34.11 -29.22 -30.30
C GLY A 97 32.66 -29.14 -30.84
N THR A 98 32.30 -28.50 -31.96
CA THR A 98 33.02 -28.00 -33.15
C THR A 98 32.15 -26.99 -33.93
N SER A 99 32.80 -25.97 -34.52
CA SER A 99 32.47 -25.20 -35.75
C SER A 99 31.04 -24.72 -36.05
N SER A 100 30.81 -23.40 -36.04
CA SER A 100 30.78 -22.58 -37.27
C SER A 100 30.15 -21.19 -37.05
N GLU A 101 30.86 -20.20 -37.58
CA GLU A 101 30.54 -18.79 -37.83
C GLU A 101 29.17 -18.66 -38.54
N ILE A 102 28.28 -17.68 -38.37
CA ILE A 102 28.42 -16.22 -38.36
C ILE A 102 27.18 -15.56 -37.72
N SER A 103 27.35 -14.28 -37.33
CA SER A 103 26.33 -13.21 -37.30
C SER A 103 25.20 -13.30 -36.26
N SER A 104 25.45 -12.71 -35.09
CA SER A 104 24.40 -12.13 -34.25
C SER A 104 24.40 -10.60 -34.44
N PRO A 105 23.22 -9.96 -34.59
CA PRO A 105 23.09 -8.51 -34.54
C PRO A 105 23.34 -8.00 -33.11
N PRO A 106 23.80 -6.74 -32.93
CA PRO A 106 24.19 -6.26 -31.62
C PRO A 106 22.97 -6.06 -30.73
N ALA A 107 23.19 -6.31 -29.44
CA ALA A 107 22.29 -5.97 -28.36
C ALA A 107 21.79 -4.52 -28.47
N CYS A 108 20.48 -4.34 -28.30
CA CYS A 108 19.87 -3.07 -27.97
C CYS A 108 20.38 -2.60 -26.60
N ARG A 109 21.51 -1.89 -26.60
CA ARG A 109 21.85 -0.95 -25.53
C ARG A 109 21.16 0.38 -25.84
N SER A 110 20.29 0.79 -24.94
CA SER A 110 19.90 2.18 -24.76
C SER A 110 21.13 3.10 -24.79
N PRO A 111 21.13 4.21 -25.55
CA PRO A 111 22.17 5.20 -25.41
C PRO A 111 21.90 5.99 -24.13
N SER A 112 22.66 5.72 -23.08
CA SER A 112 22.88 6.72 -22.03
C SER A 112 23.59 7.91 -22.69
N PRO A 113 23.20 9.16 -22.38
CA PRO A 113 23.77 10.34 -23.04
C PRO A 113 25.21 10.52 -22.57
N VAL A 114 26.17 10.15 -23.42
CA VAL A 114 27.58 10.49 -23.22
C VAL A 114 27.77 11.94 -23.64
N ALA A 115 28.30 12.71 -22.69
CA ALA A 115 28.79 14.07 -22.77
C ALA A 115 29.30 14.47 -24.18
N ASN A 116 28.47 15.16 -24.93
CA ASN A 116 28.86 16.05 -26.02
C ASN A 116 28.07 17.36 -25.93
N THR A 117 27.88 17.85 -24.71
CA THR A 117 27.19 19.12 -24.48
C THR A 117 28.10 20.30 -24.81
N ASP A 118 29.42 20.14 -24.72
CA ASP A 118 30.36 21.25 -24.91
C ASP A 118 30.54 21.66 -26.38
N ALA A 119 30.42 20.77 -27.35
CA ALA A 119 30.60 21.14 -28.77
C ALA A 119 29.36 21.87 -29.33
N SER A 120 28.15 21.42 -28.99
CA SER A 120 26.90 22.05 -29.44
C SER A 120 26.68 23.40 -28.76
N VAL A 121 26.96 23.49 -27.46
CA VAL A 121 26.84 24.74 -26.70
C VAL A 121 27.88 25.75 -27.16
N ASN A 122 29.10 25.35 -27.54
CA ASN A 122 30.08 26.26 -28.12
C ASN A 122 29.72 26.73 -29.54
N GLN A 123 29.08 25.89 -30.35
CA GLN A 123 28.59 26.27 -31.69
C GLN A 123 27.43 27.27 -31.59
N ASP A 124 26.51 27.05 -30.65
CA ASP A 124 25.38 27.96 -30.38
C ASP A 124 25.85 29.25 -29.70
N ILE A 125 26.75 29.20 -28.71
CA ILE A 125 27.36 30.39 -28.12
C ILE A 125 28.10 31.22 -29.19
N ALA A 126 28.80 30.58 -30.13
CA ALA A 126 29.44 31.29 -31.25
C ALA A 126 28.44 31.88 -32.25
N TYR A 127 27.31 31.21 -32.49
CA TYR A 127 26.24 31.71 -33.36
C TYR A 127 25.50 32.89 -32.72
N TYR A 128 25.17 32.82 -31.42
CA TYR A 128 24.53 33.90 -30.69
C TYR A 128 25.48 35.07 -30.39
N GLN A 129 26.79 34.82 -30.17
CA GLN A 129 27.81 35.88 -30.07
C GLN A 129 28.14 36.58 -31.40
N ALA A 130 27.85 35.94 -32.54
CA ALA A 130 27.97 36.57 -33.86
C ALA A 130 26.82 37.55 -34.17
N LEU A 131 25.70 37.43 -33.47
CA LEU A 131 24.49 38.25 -33.63
C LEU A 131 24.38 39.38 -32.58
N SER A 132 25.36 39.51 -31.69
CA SER A 132 25.41 40.57 -30.67
C SER A 132 25.42 41.97 -31.30
N PRO A 133 24.65 42.94 -30.76
CA PRO A 133 24.50 44.29 -31.33
C PRO A 133 25.82 45.05 -31.48
N GLU A 134 26.81 44.76 -30.63
CA GLU A 134 28.15 45.36 -30.65
C GLU A 134 28.98 44.98 -31.89
N ARG A 135 28.76 43.79 -32.48
CA ARG A 135 29.46 43.33 -33.69
C ARG A 135 28.85 43.86 -34.98
N LEU A 136 27.53 44.01 -35.03
CA LEU A 136 26.82 44.63 -36.16
C LEU A 136 27.14 46.13 -36.28
N GLN A 137 27.37 46.81 -35.15
CA GLN A 137 27.84 48.20 -35.13
C GLN A 137 29.29 48.37 -35.60
N THR A 138 30.15 47.36 -35.39
CA THR A 138 31.54 47.39 -35.89
C THR A 138 31.66 47.03 -37.37
N ASP A 139 30.76 46.20 -37.92
CA ASP A 139 30.73 45.91 -39.37
C ASP A 139 30.07 47.04 -40.17
N ALA A 140 29.06 47.74 -39.62
CA ALA A 140 28.50 48.96 -40.22
C ALA A 140 29.53 50.10 -40.29
N ALA A 141 30.43 50.20 -39.30
CA ALA A 141 31.52 51.17 -39.27
C ALA A 141 32.68 50.85 -40.25
N ARG A 142 32.68 49.66 -40.86
CA ARG A 142 33.74 49.21 -41.78
C ARG A 142 33.42 49.49 -43.26
N ILE A 143 32.24 50.05 -43.55
CA ILE A 143 31.83 50.47 -44.89
C ILE A 143 32.42 51.86 -45.17
N HIS A 144 33.49 51.94 -45.96
CA HIS A 144 34.03 53.21 -46.45
C HIS A 144 33.03 53.90 -47.40
N PRO A 145 32.81 55.23 -47.30
CA PRO A 145 32.01 55.96 -48.27
C PRO A 145 32.76 56.02 -49.60
N SER A 146 32.25 55.36 -50.63
CA SER A 146 32.73 55.53 -52.00
C SER A 146 32.36 56.94 -52.50
N SER A 147 33.38 57.74 -52.74
CA SER A 147 33.29 59.06 -53.38
C SER A 147 32.77 58.90 -54.82
N LEU A 148 31.53 59.31 -55.07
CA LEU A 148 31.01 59.62 -56.41
C LEU A 148 30.65 61.12 -56.49
N PRO A 149 30.85 61.77 -57.65
CA PRO A 149 30.80 63.23 -57.75
C PRO A 149 29.37 63.77 -57.58
N PRO A 150 29.22 65.03 -57.15
CA PRO A 150 27.92 65.62 -56.87
C PRO A 150 27.27 66.02 -58.20
N GLN A 151 26.23 65.31 -58.61
CA GLN A 151 25.31 65.79 -59.64
C GLN A 151 23.86 65.66 -59.16
N GLU A 152 23.36 66.82 -58.77
CA GLU A 152 21.96 67.26 -58.72
C GLU A 152 20.93 66.26 -59.25
N PHE A 153 20.12 65.70 -58.34
CA PHE A 153 18.67 65.51 -58.49
C PHE A 153 18.08 65.29 -57.09
N TYR A 154 17.94 66.37 -56.31
CA TYR A 154 16.98 66.38 -55.22
C TYR A 154 15.60 66.57 -55.87
N GLU A 155 14.79 65.52 -55.92
CA GLU A 155 13.32 65.66 -55.98
C GLU A 155 12.81 65.71 -54.53
N PRO A 156 12.40 66.90 -54.01
CA PRO A 156 12.06 67.08 -52.59
C PRO A 156 10.73 66.45 -52.12
N GLY A 157 10.25 65.37 -52.74
CA GLY A 157 8.91 64.81 -52.50
C GLY A 157 8.83 63.41 -51.87
N LEU A 158 9.91 62.62 -51.87
CA LEU A 158 9.87 61.18 -51.52
C LEU A 158 10.60 60.81 -50.22
N GLU A 159 11.49 61.68 -49.72
CA GLU A 159 12.29 61.48 -48.51
C GLU A 159 11.47 61.24 -47.22
N PRO A 160 10.36 61.95 -46.95
CA PRO A 160 9.58 61.73 -45.72
C PRO A 160 8.86 60.37 -45.68
N SER A 161 8.53 59.81 -46.85
CA SER A 161 7.86 58.51 -46.94
C SER A 161 8.83 57.33 -46.78
N ALA A 162 10.07 57.47 -47.24
CA ALA A 162 11.09 56.44 -47.10
C ALA A 162 11.61 56.37 -45.66
N THR A 163 11.82 57.52 -45.00
CA THR A 163 12.21 57.59 -43.58
C THR A 163 11.13 57.05 -42.66
N ALA A 164 9.85 57.36 -42.91
CA ALA A 164 8.74 56.78 -42.13
C ALA A 164 8.69 55.25 -42.23
N LYS A 165 8.89 54.67 -43.43
CA LYS A 165 8.95 53.20 -43.62
C LYS A 165 10.14 52.55 -42.92
N LEU A 166 11.28 53.25 -42.83
CA LEU A 166 12.46 52.78 -42.10
C LEU A 166 12.20 52.78 -40.59
N ASP A 167 11.59 53.84 -40.06
CA ASP A 167 11.22 53.93 -38.65
C ASP A 167 10.17 52.87 -38.28
N ASP A 168 9.21 52.60 -39.17
CA ASP A 168 8.23 51.52 -39.01
C ASP A 168 8.93 50.15 -38.94
N LEU A 169 9.90 49.90 -39.83
CA LEU A 169 10.68 48.67 -39.83
C LEU A 169 11.50 48.53 -38.54
N GLN A 170 12.16 49.60 -38.10
CA GLN A 170 12.92 49.61 -36.85
C GLN A 170 12.03 49.32 -35.64
N ARG A 171 10.84 49.95 -35.56
CA ARG A 171 9.84 49.67 -34.51
C ARG A 171 9.34 48.23 -34.56
N SER A 172 9.10 47.69 -35.77
CA SER A 172 8.69 46.29 -35.93
C SER A 172 9.78 45.30 -35.50
N TRP A 173 11.05 45.63 -35.78
CA TRP A 173 12.20 44.84 -35.36
C TRP A 173 12.40 44.84 -33.84
N GLU A 174 12.26 46.00 -33.20
CA GLU A 174 12.28 46.11 -31.74
C GLU A 174 11.14 45.34 -31.09
N THR A 175 9.93 45.42 -31.66
CA THR A 175 8.79 44.63 -31.23
C THR A 175 9.06 43.14 -31.35
N LEU A 176 9.62 42.69 -32.47
CA LEU A 176 9.96 41.28 -32.69
C LEU A 176 11.01 40.78 -31.70
N LYS A 177 12.08 41.55 -31.45
CA LYS A 177 13.09 41.22 -30.44
C LYS A 177 12.45 41.03 -29.05
N ASN A 178 11.53 41.93 -28.67
CA ASN A 178 10.83 41.85 -27.39
C ASN A 178 9.94 40.60 -27.32
N VAL A 179 9.18 40.31 -28.38
CA VAL A 179 8.35 39.09 -28.46
C VAL A 179 9.20 37.82 -28.41
N ILE A 180 10.34 37.77 -29.10
CA ILE A 180 11.25 36.62 -29.06
C ILE A 180 11.81 36.43 -27.65
N SER A 181 12.23 37.52 -26.99
CA SER A 181 12.78 37.47 -25.63
C SER A 181 11.74 37.00 -24.61
N GLU A 182 10.50 37.44 -24.78
CA GLU A 182 9.34 37.00 -24.00
C GLU A 182 9.05 35.51 -24.19
N LYS A 183 9.03 35.05 -25.45
CA LYS A 183 8.82 33.64 -25.78
C LYS A 183 9.96 32.76 -25.26
N GLN A 184 11.20 33.20 -25.37
CA GLN A 184 12.35 32.48 -24.83
C GLN A 184 12.25 32.32 -23.30
N ARG A 185 11.91 33.40 -22.58
CA ARG A 185 11.71 33.33 -21.13
C ARG A 185 10.57 32.40 -20.75
N SER A 186 9.41 32.54 -21.40
CA SER A 186 8.24 31.68 -21.17
C SER A 186 8.56 30.20 -21.40
N LEU A 187 9.33 29.86 -22.44
CA LEU A 187 9.77 28.49 -22.70
C LEU A 187 10.69 27.94 -21.60
N TYR A 188 11.64 28.73 -21.11
CA TYR A 188 12.50 28.29 -20.02
C TYR A 188 11.72 28.07 -18.72
N GLU A 189 10.79 28.96 -18.40
CA GLU A 189 9.96 28.79 -17.21
C GLU A 189 9.04 27.57 -17.34
N ALA A 190 8.46 27.31 -18.52
CA ALA A 190 7.67 26.11 -18.78
C ALA A 190 8.50 24.82 -18.63
N LEU A 191 9.74 24.82 -19.15
CA LEU A 191 10.67 23.71 -18.99
C LEU A 191 11.02 23.46 -17.51
N GLU A 192 11.31 24.51 -16.75
CA GLU A 192 11.61 24.39 -15.31
C GLU A 192 10.41 23.85 -14.52
N ARG A 193 9.20 24.32 -14.82
CA ARG A 193 7.95 23.82 -14.21
C ARG A 193 7.74 22.34 -14.52
N GLN A 194 7.87 21.95 -15.80
CA GLN A 194 7.75 20.57 -16.22
C GLN A 194 8.77 19.66 -15.53
N GLN A 195 10.01 20.12 -15.34
CA GLN A 195 11.03 19.37 -14.61
C GLN A 195 10.65 19.17 -13.13
N LYS A 196 10.23 20.24 -12.45
CA LYS A 196 9.77 20.16 -11.05
C LYS A 196 8.61 19.18 -10.90
N TYR A 197 7.64 19.21 -11.81
CA TYR A 197 6.54 18.25 -11.82
C TYR A 197 7.03 16.80 -11.89
N GLN A 198 7.97 16.50 -12.81
CA GLN A 198 8.52 15.15 -12.95
C GLN A 198 9.32 14.72 -11.71
N ASP A 199 10.13 15.61 -11.14
CA ASP A 199 10.90 15.32 -9.92
C ASP A 199 9.98 15.04 -8.73
N SER A 200 8.92 15.84 -8.56
CA SER A 200 7.90 15.61 -7.53
C SER A 200 7.15 14.30 -7.74
N LEU A 201 6.77 13.99 -8.98
CA LEU A 201 6.10 12.75 -9.34
C LEU A 201 6.96 11.52 -9.00
N GLN A 202 8.24 11.55 -9.36
CA GLN A 202 9.19 10.47 -9.09
C GLN A 202 9.41 10.30 -7.57
N SER A 203 9.53 11.41 -6.83
CA SER A 203 9.65 11.40 -5.38
C SER A 203 8.43 10.75 -4.70
N ILE A 204 7.22 11.16 -5.11
CA ILE A 204 5.96 10.60 -4.63
C ILE A 204 5.88 9.11 -4.95
N SER A 205 6.19 8.68 -6.18
CA SER A 205 6.15 7.25 -6.55
C SER A 205 7.10 6.43 -5.68
N THR A 206 8.32 6.92 -5.45
CA THR A 206 9.33 6.22 -4.63
C THR A 206 8.86 6.11 -3.17
N LYS A 207 8.25 7.16 -2.61
CA LYS A 207 7.67 7.13 -1.25
C LYS A 207 6.49 6.15 -1.16
N MET A 208 5.61 6.12 -2.17
CA MET A 208 4.52 5.16 -2.24
C MET A 208 5.02 3.72 -2.25
N GLU A 209 6.06 3.42 -3.03
CA GLU A 209 6.70 2.09 -3.07
C GLU A 209 7.25 1.70 -1.70
N ALA A 210 7.96 2.60 -1.03
CA ALA A 210 8.50 2.37 0.30
C ALA A 210 7.40 2.08 1.34
N ILE A 211 6.32 2.86 1.34
CA ILE A 211 5.18 2.65 2.24
C ILE A 211 4.47 1.32 1.92
N GLU A 212 4.26 1.00 0.64
CA GLU A 212 3.62 -0.25 0.24
C GLU A 212 4.42 -1.47 0.68
N MET A 213 5.76 -1.42 0.58
CA MET A 213 6.62 -2.47 1.12
C MET A 213 6.43 -2.64 2.63
N LYS A 214 6.52 -1.56 3.42
CA LYS A 214 6.27 -1.58 4.88
C LYS A 214 4.86 -2.07 5.24
N LEU A 215 3.86 -1.79 4.42
CA LEU A 215 2.48 -2.27 4.60
C LEU A 215 2.32 -3.75 4.25
N SER A 216 3.09 -4.26 3.28
CA SER A 216 3.07 -5.67 2.88
C SER A 216 3.79 -6.60 3.86
N GLU A 217 4.63 -6.06 4.74
CA GLU A 217 5.25 -6.82 5.83
C GLU A 217 4.17 -7.36 6.78
N SER A 218 4.23 -8.68 7.01
CA SER A 218 3.36 -9.36 7.98
C SER A 218 3.64 -8.91 9.41
N LEU A 219 2.66 -9.11 10.29
CA LEU A 219 2.84 -8.88 11.72
C LEU A 219 3.87 -9.85 12.30
N GLU A 220 4.81 -9.31 13.08
CA GLU A 220 5.89 -10.09 13.67
C GLU A 220 5.40 -10.77 14.96
N PRO A 221 5.40 -12.11 15.06
CA PRO A 221 4.89 -12.82 16.24
C PRO A 221 5.71 -12.58 17.52
N GLY A 222 6.96 -12.14 17.39
CA GLY A 222 7.91 -11.95 18.51
C GLY A 222 8.00 -10.53 19.06
N ARG A 223 7.31 -9.55 18.46
CA ARG A 223 7.30 -8.16 18.94
C ARG A 223 6.00 -7.85 19.67
N SER A 224 6.08 -7.04 20.73
CA SER A 224 4.87 -6.62 21.44
C SER A 224 3.94 -5.82 20.52
N PRO A 225 2.61 -6.01 20.60
CA PRO A 225 1.66 -5.30 19.75
C PRO A 225 1.70 -3.78 19.97
N GLU A 226 2.05 -3.31 21.17
CA GLU A 226 2.21 -1.87 21.46
C GLU A 226 3.34 -1.24 20.65
N SER A 227 4.47 -1.96 20.52
CA SER A 227 5.61 -1.50 19.74
C SER A 227 5.27 -1.44 18.25
N GLN A 228 4.61 -2.49 17.73
CA GLN A 228 4.14 -2.53 16.34
C GLN A 228 3.10 -1.45 16.06
N MET A 229 2.21 -1.14 17.02
CA MET A 229 1.28 -0.01 16.92
C MET A 229 1.98 1.34 16.84
N ALA A 230 3.05 1.56 17.63
CA ALA A 230 3.81 2.80 17.58
C ALA A 230 4.53 2.97 16.23
N GLU A 231 5.14 1.91 15.70
CA GLU A 231 5.75 1.92 14.36
C GLU A 231 4.70 2.17 13.27
N HIS A 232 3.53 1.54 13.38
CA HIS A 232 2.43 1.76 12.44
C HIS A 232 1.85 3.18 12.53
N GLN A 233 1.81 3.78 13.71
CA GLN A 233 1.39 5.18 13.86
C GLN A 233 2.33 6.14 13.14
N ALA A 234 3.65 5.92 13.24
CA ALA A 234 4.62 6.71 12.47
C ALA A 234 4.42 6.54 10.95
N LEU A 235 4.10 5.33 10.49
CA LEU A 235 3.76 5.07 9.08
C LEU A 235 2.49 5.82 8.65
N MET A 236 1.48 5.90 9.51
CA MET A 236 0.26 6.66 9.22
C MET A 236 0.55 8.16 9.05
N ASP A 237 1.46 8.70 9.86
CA ASP A 237 1.91 10.09 9.72
C ASP A 237 2.66 10.29 8.38
N GLU A 238 3.54 9.35 7.98
CA GLU A 238 4.19 9.36 6.66
C GLU A 238 3.15 9.35 5.51
N ILE A 239 2.07 8.55 5.63
CA ILE A 239 0.99 8.48 4.64
C ILE A 239 0.22 9.80 4.54
N LEU A 240 -0.02 10.50 5.66
CA LEU A 240 -0.66 11.81 5.67
C LEU A 240 0.21 12.85 4.94
N MET A 241 1.51 12.88 5.25
CA MET A 241 2.46 13.77 4.56
C MET A 241 2.49 13.51 3.06
N LEU A 242 2.46 12.23 2.64
CA LEU A 242 2.43 11.86 1.23
C LEU A 242 1.11 12.26 0.54
N GLN A 243 -0.02 12.20 1.24
CA GLN A 243 -1.29 12.71 0.73
C GLN A 243 -1.23 14.22 0.48
N ASP A 244 -0.60 14.97 1.39
CA ASP A 244 -0.44 16.42 1.25
C ASP A 244 0.46 16.75 0.04
N GLU A 245 1.54 16.00 -0.17
CA GLU A 245 2.42 16.12 -1.35
C GLU A 245 1.66 15.85 -2.67
N ILE A 246 0.81 14.81 -2.72
CA ILE A 246 -0.03 14.53 -3.90
C ILE A 246 -1.02 15.68 -4.13
N SER A 247 -1.63 16.21 -3.07
CA SER A 247 -2.62 17.29 -3.16
C SER A 247 -1.97 18.60 -3.64
N ALA A 248 -0.74 18.87 -3.21
CA ALA A 248 0.05 19.99 -3.69
C ALA A 248 0.39 19.84 -5.19
N LEU A 249 0.81 18.65 -5.63
CA LEU A 249 1.09 18.37 -7.05
C LEU A 249 -0.17 18.50 -7.93
N GLN A 250 -1.32 18.04 -7.42
CA GLN A 250 -2.60 18.21 -8.10
C GLN A 250 -2.98 19.69 -8.25
N SER A 251 -2.73 20.48 -7.20
CA SER A 251 -3.02 21.93 -7.21
C SER A 251 -2.10 22.68 -8.17
N SER A 252 -0.80 22.37 -8.18
CA SER A 252 0.15 22.99 -9.12
C SER A 252 -0.21 22.68 -10.56
N LEU A 253 -0.65 21.44 -10.85
CA LEU A 253 -1.11 21.09 -12.19
C LEU A 253 -2.39 21.84 -12.58
N ALA A 254 -3.35 21.95 -11.66
CA ALA A 254 -4.61 22.64 -11.93
C ALA A 254 -4.36 24.12 -12.27
N GLU A 255 -3.44 24.78 -11.57
CA GLU A 255 -3.00 26.14 -11.87
C GLU A 255 -2.34 26.24 -13.27
N GLU A 256 -1.51 25.28 -13.64
CA GLU A 256 -0.87 25.22 -14.97
C GLU A 256 -1.89 25.06 -16.11
N LEU A 257 -2.87 24.17 -15.95
CA LEU A 257 -3.93 23.95 -16.94
C LEU A 257 -4.81 25.19 -17.15
N VAL A 258 -4.92 26.08 -16.15
CA VAL A 258 -5.66 27.35 -16.24
C VAL A 258 -4.81 28.46 -16.87
N SER A 259 -3.48 28.38 -16.73
CA SER A 259 -2.52 29.41 -17.18
C SER A 259 -2.02 29.19 -18.61
N GLU A 260 -2.05 27.95 -19.09
CA GLU A 260 -1.60 27.55 -20.42
C GLU A 260 -2.52 28.07 -21.55
N SER A 261 -1.91 28.53 -22.64
CA SER A 261 -2.62 28.97 -23.84
C SER A 261 -3.31 27.77 -24.55
N PRO A 262 -4.37 27.99 -25.36
CA PRO A 262 -5.16 26.92 -25.98
C PRO A 262 -4.40 26.02 -26.99
N GLU A 263 -3.11 26.24 -27.22
CA GLU A 263 -2.24 25.49 -28.13
C GLU A 263 -1.60 24.22 -27.52
N SER A 264 -1.78 23.96 -26.22
CA SER A 264 -1.30 22.72 -25.57
C SER A 264 -1.96 21.47 -26.17
N ASP A 265 -1.20 20.41 -26.44
CA ASP A 265 -1.72 19.16 -27.03
C ASP A 265 -2.76 18.52 -26.07
N PRO A 266 -4.03 18.34 -26.50
CA PRO A 266 -5.03 17.67 -25.67
C PRO A 266 -4.62 16.26 -25.25
N ALA A 267 -3.76 15.57 -26.00
CA ALA A 267 -3.27 14.25 -25.64
C ALA A 267 -2.33 14.27 -24.43
N GLU A 268 -1.43 15.26 -24.35
CA GLU A 268 -0.49 15.42 -23.22
C GLU A 268 -1.23 15.76 -21.92
N ARG A 269 -2.22 16.65 -22.00
CA ARG A 269 -3.09 17.00 -20.86
C ARG A 269 -3.86 15.80 -20.32
N LEU A 270 -4.38 14.93 -21.19
CA LEU A 270 -5.05 13.70 -20.78
C LEU A 270 -4.07 12.69 -20.13
N ALA A 271 -2.86 12.56 -20.66
CA ALA A 271 -1.84 11.68 -20.08
C ALA A 271 -1.44 12.11 -18.65
N LEU A 272 -1.35 13.43 -18.44
CA LEU A 272 -1.03 14.04 -17.16
C LEU A 272 -2.14 13.81 -16.12
N GLN A 273 -3.39 14.02 -16.52
CA GLN A 273 -4.56 13.73 -15.70
C GLN A 273 -4.70 12.23 -15.37
N SER A 274 -4.39 11.35 -16.33
CA SER A 274 -4.37 9.89 -16.10
C SER A 274 -3.33 9.52 -15.04
N THR A 275 -2.14 10.11 -15.09
CA THR A 275 -1.07 9.87 -14.11
C THR A 275 -1.53 10.24 -12.69
N LEU A 276 -2.15 11.41 -12.52
CA LEU A 276 -2.69 11.83 -11.22
C LEU A 276 -3.82 10.91 -10.72
N THR A 277 -4.66 10.43 -11.63
CA THR A 277 -5.74 9.50 -11.28
C THR A 277 -5.17 8.20 -10.73
N VAL A 278 -4.15 7.63 -11.40
CA VAL A 278 -3.45 6.42 -10.94
C VAL A 278 -2.79 6.65 -9.57
N LEU A 279 -2.19 7.82 -9.33
CA LEU A 279 -1.64 8.16 -8.01
C LEU A 279 -2.73 8.24 -6.93
N ALA A 280 -3.88 8.84 -7.23
CA ALA A 280 -5.00 8.94 -6.29
C ALA A 280 -5.56 7.55 -5.95
N GLU A 281 -5.74 6.68 -6.94
CA GLU A 281 -6.19 5.30 -6.76
C GLU A 281 -5.19 4.49 -5.92
N ARG A 282 -3.89 4.63 -6.22
CA ARG A 282 -2.82 3.97 -5.47
C ARG A 282 -2.79 4.47 -4.02
N MET A 283 -2.93 5.77 -3.78
CA MET A 283 -3.02 6.36 -2.44
C MET A 283 -4.24 5.84 -1.66
N SER A 284 -5.39 5.70 -2.32
CA SER A 284 -6.58 5.07 -1.72
C SER A 284 -6.30 3.63 -1.29
N THR A 285 -5.60 2.87 -2.12
CA THR A 285 -5.21 1.48 -1.82
C THR A 285 -4.25 1.41 -0.63
N ILE A 286 -3.24 2.29 -0.58
CA ILE A 286 -2.31 2.42 0.55
C ILE A 286 -3.07 2.72 1.84
N LYS A 287 -3.97 3.71 1.83
CA LYS A 287 -4.79 4.08 3.00
C LYS A 287 -5.67 2.93 3.47
N MET A 288 -6.30 2.21 2.54
CA MET A 288 -7.11 1.04 2.86
C MET A 288 -6.28 -0.06 3.53
N LYS A 289 -5.12 -0.43 2.96
CA LYS A 289 -4.19 -1.39 3.56
C LYS A 289 -3.69 -0.96 4.93
N ALA A 290 -3.33 0.31 5.08
CA ALA A 290 -2.88 0.87 6.36
C ALA A 290 -3.98 0.80 7.42
N SER A 291 -5.21 1.19 7.06
CA SER A 291 -6.35 1.10 7.97
C SER A 291 -6.65 -0.34 8.41
N GLY A 292 -6.53 -1.32 7.50
CA GLY A 292 -6.69 -2.74 7.82
C GLY A 292 -5.59 -3.26 8.75
N LYS A 293 -4.32 -2.89 8.50
CA LYS A 293 -3.20 -3.26 9.38
C LYS A 293 -3.35 -2.67 10.79
N ARG A 294 -3.80 -1.41 10.90
CA ARG A 294 -4.13 -0.78 12.18
C ARG A 294 -5.24 -1.54 12.93
N GLN A 295 -6.34 -1.86 12.25
CA GLN A 295 -7.44 -2.58 12.88
C GLN A 295 -6.99 -3.93 13.44
N LEU A 296 -6.21 -4.69 12.66
CA LEU A 296 -5.68 -5.97 13.11
C LEU A 296 -4.76 -5.84 14.34
N LEU A 297 -3.95 -4.79 14.40
CA LEU A 297 -3.13 -4.49 15.57
C LEU A 297 -3.96 -4.06 16.79
N GLU A 298 -5.02 -3.27 16.60
CA GLU A 298 -5.96 -2.88 17.66
C GLU A 298 -6.70 -4.10 18.24
N GLU A 299 -7.11 -5.03 17.38
CA GLU A 299 -7.68 -6.33 17.76
C GLU A 299 -6.67 -7.14 18.59
N LYS A 300 -5.42 -7.25 18.14
CA LYS A 300 -4.36 -7.94 18.89
C LYS A 300 -4.07 -7.33 20.25
N LEU A 301 -4.04 -6.00 20.33
CA LEU A 301 -3.86 -5.29 21.60
C LEU A 301 -5.04 -5.54 22.56
N SER A 302 -6.26 -5.57 22.01
CA SER A 302 -7.48 -5.86 22.78
C SER A 302 -7.47 -7.30 23.29
N GLU A 303 -7.09 -8.27 22.46
CA GLU A 303 -6.92 -9.67 22.85
C GLU A 303 -5.90 -9.84 23.98
N GLN A 304 -4.76 -9.14 23.92
CA GLN A 304 -3.74 -9.19 24.96
C GLN A 304 -4.23 -8.58 26.27
N LEU A 305 -4.95 -7.45 26.21
CA LEU A 305 -5.50 -6.82 27.40
C LEU A 305 -6.55 -7.70 28.07
N GLU A 306 -7.39 -8.38 27.27
CA GLU A 306 -8.39 -9.30 27.79
C GLU A 306 -7.73 -10.55 28.41
N GLU A 307 -6.70 -11.10 27.77
CA GLU A 307 -5.89 -12.19 28.35
C GLU A 307 -5.28 -11.78 29.70
N GLN A 308 -4.70 -10.57 29.79
CA GLN A 308 -4.16 -10.06 31.05
C GLN A 308 -5.25 -9.92 32.14
N ARG A 309 -6.47 -9.50 31.78
CA ARG A 309 -7.59 -9.43 32.72
C ARG A 309 -8.01 -10.81 33.20
N GLN A 310 -8.09 -11.78 32.29
CA GLN A 310 -8.39 -13.17 32.62
C GLN A 310 -7.34 -13.78 33.56
N GLU A 311 -6.05 -13.57 33.29
CA GLU A 311 -4.96 -14.00 34.17
C GLU A 311 -5.07 -13.39 35.58
N GLN A 312 -5.35 -12.09 35.67
CA GLN A 312 -5.56 -11.43 36.97
C GLN A 312 -6.79 -11.98 37.71
N ALA A 313 -7.90 -12.21 37.01
CA ALA A 313 -9.10 -12.81 37.60
C ALA A 313 -8.82 -14.22 38.12
N LEU A 314 -8.17 -15.05 37.30
CA LEU A 314 -7.76 -16.39 37.66
C LEU A 314 -6.83 -16.41 38.88
N GLN A 315 -5.87 -15.49 38.98
CA GLN A 315 -5.01 -15.37 40.16
C GLN A 315 -5.83 -15.04 41.42
N ARG A 316 -6.79 -14.10 41.33
CA ARG A 316 -7.68 -13.79 42.46
C ARG A 316 -8.50 -15.00 42.87
N TYR A 317 -9.07 -15.72 41.91
CA TYR A 317 -9.88 -16.91 42.20
C TYR A 317 -9.07 -18.04 42.83
N ARG A 318 -7.80 -18.20 42.42
CA ARG A 318 -6.86 -19.12 43.08
C ARG A 318 -6.63 -18.74 44.54
N CYS A 319 -6.36 -17.46 44.81
CA CYS A 319 -6.20 -16.95 46.17
C CYS A 319 -7.45 -17.15 47.03
N GLU A 320 -8.64 -16.83 46.52
CA GLU A 320 -9.90 -17.06 47.23
C GLU A 320 -10.14 -18.55 47.53
N ALA A 321 -9.80 -19.44 46.59
CA ALA A 321 -9.87 -20.89 46.82
C ALA A 321 -8.86 -21.39 47.84
N ASP A 322 -7.64 -20.82 47.89
CA ASP A 322 -6.64 -21.10 48.92
C ASP A 322 -7.11 -20.63 50.31
N GLU A 323 -7.69 -19.44 50.41
CA GLU A 323 -8.25 -18.92 51.65
C GLU A 323 -9.39 -19.80 52.19
N LEU A 324 -10.28 -20.26 51.29
CA LEU A 324 -11.36 -21.18 51.66
C LEU A 324 -10.84 -22.54 52.10
N ASP A 325 -9.80 -23.07 51.45
CA ASP A 325 -9.14 -24.32 51.86
C ASP A 325 -8.50 -24.19 53.26
N HIS A 326 -7.76 -23.11 53.50
CA HIS A 326 -7.16 -22.83 54.81
C HIS A 326 -8.21 -22.67 55.92
N TRP A 327 -9.28 -21.93 55.66
CA TRP A 327 -10.40 -21.81 56.59
C TRP A 327 -11.01 -23.18 56.88
N LEU A 328 -11.29 -23.99 55.85
CA LEU A 328 -11.88 -25.31 55.99
C LEU A 328 -11.00 -26.25 56.83
N LEU A 329 -9.69 -26.25 56.60
CA LEU A 329 -8.73 -27.03 57.38
C LEU A 329 -8.70 -26.58 58.85
N SER A 330 -8.72 -25.28 59.12
CA SER A 330 -8.76 -24.72 60.47
C SER A 330 -10.06 -25.08 61.19
N THR A 331 -11.21 -24.97 60.51
CA THR A 331 -12.54 -25.32 61.05
C THR A 331 -12.68 -26.82 61.31
N LYS A 332 -12.10 -27.67 60.45
CA LYS A 332 -12.01 -29.13 60.72
C LYS A 332 -11.16 -29.41 61.96
N ALA A 333 -9.98 -28.82 62.08
CA ALA A 333 -9.10 -29.03 63.24
C ALA A 333 -9.72 -28.56 64.57
N THR A 334 -10.44 -27.43 64.55
CA THR A 334 -11.17 -26.93 65.73
C THR A 334 -12.34 -27.84 66.10
N LEU A 335 -13.09 -28.36 65.12
CA LEU A 335 -14.14 -29.35 65.35
C LEU A 335 -13.58 -30.66 65.93
N ASP A 336 -12.50 -31.18 65.36
CA ASP A 336 -11.83 -32.40 65.82
C ASP A 336 -11.33 -32.25 67.27
N THR A 337 -10.76 -31.08 67.60
CA THR A 337 -10.35 -30.75 68.97
C THR A 337 -11.55 -30.74 69.91
N ALA A 338 -12.64 -30.08 69.52
CA ALA A 338 -13.86 -30.01 70.32
C ALA A 338 -14.57 -31.37 70.49
N LEU A 339 -14.39 -32.30 69.55
CA LEU A 339 -14.84 -33.70 69.69
C LEU A 339 -13.93 -34.52 70.61
N GLY A 340 -12.64 -34.19 70.68
CA GLY A 340 -11.65 -34.88 71.52
C GLY A 340 -11.64 -34.48 73.00
N THR A 341 -12.08 -33.26 73.36
CA THR A 341 -11.98 -32.70 74.72
C THR A 341 -13.19 -33.01 75.64
N ALA A 342 -13.76 -34.22 75.57
CA ALA A 342 -14.95 -34.63 76.33
C ALA A 342 -14.74 -34.85 77.86
N THR A 343 -13.71 -34.26 78.47
CA THR A 343 -13.31 -34.53 79.86
C THR A 343 -13.77 -33.51 80.90
N GLU A 344 -14.25 -32.33 80.51
CA GLU A 344 -14.88 -31.37 81.43
C GLU A 344 -16.37 -31.20 81.11
N PRO A 345 -17.24 -30.94 82.11
CA PRO A 345 -18.65 -30.63 81.90
C PRO A 345 -18.76 -29.28 81.18
N MET A 346 -18.54 -29.31 79.87
CA MET A 346 -18.75 -28.17 78.99
C MET A 346 -20.23 -27.79 79.00
N ASP A 347 -20.48 -26.49 78.92
CA ASP A 347 -21.82 -25.95 78.76
C ASP A 347 -22.39 -26.38 77.39
N MET A 348 -23.44 -27.21 77.42
CA MET A 348 -24.06 -27.77 76.22
C MET A 348 -24.76 -26.68 75.39
N GLU A 349 -25.22 -25.60 76.04
CA GLU A 349 -25.87 -24.47 75.36
C GLU A 349 -24.84 -23.68 74.53
N THR A 350 -23.65 -23.40 75.08
CA THR A 350 -22.59 -22.70 74.34
C THR A 350 -22.09 -23.53 73.16
N GLN A 351 -21.93 -24.85 73.33
CA GLN A 351 -21.56 -25.72 72.21
C GLN A 351 -22.62 -25.77 71.11
N LEU A 352 -23.91 -25.70 71.44
CA LEU A 352 -24.99 -25.61 70.45
C LEU A 352 -24.93 -24.30 69.69
N VAL A 353 -24.74 -23.18 70.38
CA VAL A 353 -24.59 -21.86 69.76
C VAL A 353 -23.37 -21.84 68.82
N ASP A 354 -22.24 -22.39 69.24
CA ASP A 354 -21.03 -22.49 68.41
C ASP A 354 -21.28 -23.35 67.16
N CYS A 355 -21.98 -24.48 67.28
CA CYS A 355 -22.37 -25.29 66.13
C CYS A 355 -23.30 -24.53 65.18
N GLN A 356 -24.29 -23.80 65.69
CA GLN A 356 -25.19 -23.01 64.85
C GLN A 356 -24.44 -21.89 64.11
N ASN A 357 -23.51 -21.20 64.79
CA ASN A 357 -22.68 -20.17 64.19
C ASN A 357 -21.79 -20.74 63.07
N MET A 358 -21.14 -21.88 63.31
CA MET A 358 -20.33 -22.56 62.30
C MET A 358 -21.18 -23.01 61.09
N LEU A 359 -22.44 -23.46 61.27
CA LEU A 359 -23.32 -23.79 60.14
C LEU A 359 -23.64 -22.58 59.27
N VAL A 360 -23.96 -21.44 59.88
CA VAL A 360 -24.23 -20.19 59.14
C VAL A 360 -22.99 -19.76 58.35
N GLU A 361 -21.80 -19.87 58.95
CA GLU A 361 -20.55 -19.56 58.24
C GLU A 361 -20.30 -20.54 57.08
N ILE A 362 -20.54 -21.85 57.27
CA ILE A 362 -20.47 -22.85 56.20
C ILE A 362 -21.40 -22.48 55.04
N GLU A 363 -22.66 -22.08 55.31
CA GLU A 363 -23.61 -21.68 54.28
C GLU A 363 -23.10 -20.48 53.47
N GLN A 364 -22.51 -19.47 54.14
CA GLN A 364 -21.88 -18.34 53.46
C GLN A 364 -20.72 -18.80 52.55
N LYS A 365 -19.89 -19.73 53.03
CA LYS A 365 -18.79 -20.31 52.24
C LYS A 365 -19.29 -21.17 51.07
N VAL A 366 -20.44 -21.87 51.18
CA VAL A 366 -21.07 -22.57 50.05
C VAL A 366 -21.46 -21.60 48.94
N VAL A 367 -22.06 -20.46 49.31
CA VAL A 367 -22.50 -19.43 48.35
C VAL A 367 -21.28 -18.85 47.64
N ALA A 368 -20.26 -18.42 48.38
CA ALA A 368 -19.02 -17.89 47.82
C ALA A 368 -18.33 -18.90 46.88
N LEU A 369 -18.27 -20.18 47.27
CA LEU A 369 -17.69 -21.23 46.44
C LEU A 369 -18.49 -21.48 45.16
N SER A 370 -19.83 -21.34 45.23
CA SER A 370 -20.70 -21.50 44.06
C SER A 370 -20.51 -20.35 43.07
N GLU A 371 -20.43 -19.12 43.57
CA GLU A 371 -20.08 -17.95 42.76
C GLU A 371 -18.71 -18.13 42.10
N LEU A 372 -17.70 -18.54 42.88
CA LEU A 372 -16.35 -18.79 42.38
C LEU A 372 -16.32 -19.87 41.28
N SER A 373 -17.13 -20.93 41.41
CA SER A 373 -17.28 -21.97 40.37
C SER A 373 -17.85 -21.41 39.08
N VAL A 374 -18.88 -20.56 39.14
CA VAL A 374 -19.48 -19.93 37.94
C VAL A 374 -18.48 -19.01 37.25
N HIS A 375 -17.76 -18.18 38.03
CA HIS A 375 -16.74 -17.32 37.46
C HIS A 375 -15.60 -18.11 36.78
N ASN A 376 -15.18 -19.22 37.39
CA ASN A 376 -14.18 -20.11 36.80
C ASN A 376 -14.70 -20.86 35.56
N GLU A 377 -15.99 -21.22 35.52
CA GLU A 377 -16.63 -21.80 34.33
C GLU A 377 -16.66 -20.81 33.15
N ASN A 378 -16.91 -19.52 33.41
CA ASN A 378 -16.80 -18.49 32.37
C ASN A 378 -15.37 -18.39 31.82
N LEU A 379 -14.36 -18.43 32.68
CA LEU A 379 -12.95 -18.46 32.25
C LEU A 379 -12.61 -19.69 31.39
N LEU A 380 -13.24 -20.84 31.61
CA LEU A 380 -13.04 -22.03 30.78
C LEU A 380 -13.61 -21.89 29.36
N LEU A 381 -14.64 -21.07 29.21
CA LEU A 381 -15.29 -20.79 27.92
C LEU A 381 -14.55 -19.71 27.14
N GLU A 382 -14.07 -18.68 27.83
CA GLU A 382 -13.49 -17.46 27.22
C GLU A 382 -11.95 -17.43 27.22
N GLY A 383 -11.31 -18.30 28.01
CA GLY A 383 -9.85 -18.33 28.19
C GLY A 383 -9.08 -18.92 27.02
N LYS A 384 -7.86 -18.41 26.80
CA LYS A 384 -6.87 -19.03 25.90
C LYS A 384 -6.32 -20.33 26.48
N ALA A 385 -5.54 -21.07 25.68
CA ALA A 385 -5.09 -22.42 26.04
C ALA A 385 -4.38 -22.50 27.42
N HIS A 386 -3.50 -21.56 27.74
CA HIS A 386 -2.79 -21.56 29.01
C HIS A 386 -3.71 -21.24 30.20
N THR A 387 -4.47 -20.13 30.12
CA THR A 387 -5.42 -19.74 31.18
C THR A 387 -6.51 -20.79 31.39
N LYS A 388 -6.89 -21.50 30.33
CA LYS A 388 -7.86 -22.60 30.38
C LYS A 388 -7.34 -23.80 31.16
N GLU A 389 -6.11 -24.26 30.91
CA GLU A 389 -5.52 -25.38 31.67
C GLU A 389 -5.47 -25.06 33.18
N GLU A 390 -5.10 -23.83 33.50
CA GLU A 390 -5.06 -23.37 34.88
C GLU A 390 -6.45 -23.26 35.53
N ALA A 391 -7.46 -22.80 34.78
CA ALA A 391 -8.85 -22.77 35.21
C ALA A 391 -9.45 -24.19 35.37
N GLU A 392 -9.00 -25.17 34.59
CA GLU A 392 -9.39 -26.58 34.75
C GLU A 392 -8.87 -27.14 36.08
N GLN A 393 -7.61 -26.84 36.43
CA GLN A 393 -7.04 -27.20 37.72
C GLN A 393 -7.80 -26.55 38.88
N LEU A 394 -8.15 -25.26 38.74
CA LEU A 394 -8.97 -24.56 39.71
C LEU A 394 -10.35 -25.21 39.83
N ALA A 395 -11.00 -25.59 38.72
CA ALA A 395 -12.30 -26.28 38.75
C ALA A 395 -12.25 -27.59 39.55
N VAL A 396 -11.17 -28.36 39.40
CA VAL A 396 -10.95 -29.58 40.19
C VAL A 396 -10.84 -29.25 41.68
N LYS A 397 -10.06 -28.22 42.02
CA LYS A 397 -9.92 -27.77 43.41
C LYS A 397 -11.24 -27.32 44.01
N LEU A 398 -12.01 -26.48 43.30
CA LEU A 398 -13.32 -26.00 43.76
C LEU A 398 -14.30 -27.16 44.00
N ARG A 399 -14.29 -28.18 43.15
CA ARG A 399 -15.11 -29.39 43.34
C ARG A 399 -14.72 -30.17 44.60
N THR A 400 -13.42 -30.29 44.87
CA THR A 400 -12.90 -30.95 46.08
C THR A 400 -13.25 -30.18 47.35
N LEU A 401 -13.13 -28.84 47.30
CA LEU A 401 -13.54 -27.96 48.41
C LEU A 401 -15.03 -28.08 48.69
N LYS A 402 -15.86 -28.12 47.64
CA LYS A 402 -17.31 -28.31 47.77
C LYS A 402 -17.65 -29.62 48.48
N GLY A 403 -17.02 -30.72 48.08
CA GLY A 403 -17.18 -32.01 48.74
C GLY A 403 -16.78 -31.97 50.22
N SER A 404 -15.59 -31.41 50.50
CA SER A 404 -15.05 -31.29 51.85
C SER A 404 -15.91 -30.42 52.78
N LEU A 405 -16.56 -29.39 52.23
CA LEU A 405 -17.41 -28.46 52.97
C LEU A 405 -18.78 -29.09 53.27
N LEU A 406 -19.34 -29.87 52.35
CA LEU A 406 -20.54 -30.69 52.59
C LEU A 406 -20.29 -31.78 53.65
N GLU A 407 -19.10 -32.38 53.68
CA GLU A 407 -18.70 -33.32 54.72
C GLU A 407 -18.61 -32.65 56.09
N LEU A 408 -17.98 -31.47 56.17
CA LEU A 408 -17.91 -30.68 57.39
C LEU A 408 -19.30 -30.29 57.89
N GLN A 409 -20.18 -29.84 56.99
CA GLN A 409 -21.57 -29.52 57.31
C GLN A 409 -22.30 -30.73 57.91
N ARG A 410 -22.12 -31.93 57.34
CA ARG A 410 -22.72 -33.17 57.85
C ARG A 410 -22.16 -33.56 59.22
N ALA A 411 -20.85 -33.46 59.41
CA ALA A 411 -20.20 -33.75 60.69
C ALA A 411 -20.74 -32.83 61.80
N LEU A 412 -20.95 -31.55 61.48
CA LEU A 412 -21.47 -30.57 62.42
C LEU A 412 -22.94 -30.81 62.77
N HIS A 413 -23.79 -31.15 61.79
CA HIS A 413 -25.18 -31.54 62.06
C HIS A 413 -25.26 -32.78 62.97
N ASN A 414 -24.40 -33.78 62.74
CA ASN A 414 -24.33 -34.96 63.61
C ASN A 414 -23.91 -34.58 65.04
N LYS A 415 -22.95 -33.65 65.19
CA LYS A 415 -22.56 -33.13 66.50
C LYS A 415 -23.72 -32.40 67.19
N GLN A 416 -24.45 -31.56 66.47
CA GLN A 416 -25.63 -30.86 66.99
C GLN A 416 -26.70 -31.84 67.48
N LEU A 417 -26.98 -32.90 66.71
CA LEU A 417 -27.91 -33.98 67.09
C LEU A 417 -27.45 -34.77 68.32
N ASN A 418 -26.15 -34.86 68.58
CA ASN A 418 -25.62 -35.52 69.77
C ASN A 418 -25.68 -34.65 71.03
N ILE A 419 -25.76 -33.31 70.87
CA ILE A 419 -25.83 -32.36 71.98
C ILE A 419 -27.28 -32.08 72.42
N GLN A 420 -28.22 -32.10 71.46
CA GLN A 420 -29.69 -32.02 71.69
C GLN A 420 -30.24 -33.32 72.28
#